data_AF-A0AAN9REK0-F1
#
_entry.id   AF-A0AAN9REK0-F1
#
_cell.length_a   1.000
_cell.length_b   1.000
_cell.length_c   1.000
_cell.angle_alpha   90.00
_cell.angle_beta   90.00
_cell.angle_gamma   90.00
#
_symmetry.space_group_name_H-M   'P 1'
#
loop_
_entity.id
_entity.type
_entity.pdbx_description
1 polymer ?
#
loop_
_entity_poly.entity_id
_entity_poly.type
_entity_poly.pdbx_seq_one_letter_code
_entity_poly.pdbx_strand_id
1 'polypeptide(L)'
;MSPEAFMCNESDASGNIIKCGRPSDIWSLGCILYQMVYGRTPFSDYKTFWAKFKVITDPNHEIMYEPVSNPWLLDLMKRCLAWDRNERWKIPQLLQHPFLVPPVPCHQSLFQDQTFKLLQLISETCINAPEASQLCFQLQQVLDNPIKLTSTHSLNSLDQQRKLLSRISELCIQLQKRLPNSDEE
;
A
#
# COMPACT_ATOMS: atom_id res chain seq x y z
N MET A 1 -7.72 -24.48 17.18
CA MET A 1 -6.28 -24.66 17.49
C MET A 1 -5.51 -24.58 16.19
N SER A 2 -4.24 -24.17 16.23
CA SER A 2 -3.36 -24.18 15.06
C SER A 2 -2.87 -25.60 14.74
N PRO A 3 -2.42 -25.88 13.50
CA PRO A 3 -1.89 -27.20 13.13
C PRO A 3 -0.74 -27.63 14.02
N GLU A 4 0.21 -26.74 14.31
CA GLU A 4 1.36 -27.04 15.14
C GLU A 4 0.97 -27.36 16.59
N ALA A 5 -0.12 -26.81 17.12
CA ALA A 5 -0.60 -27.14 18.46
C ALA A 5 -1.06 -28.61 18.58
N PHE A 6 -1.48 -29.21 17.46
CA PHE A 6 -1.88 -30.61 17.37
C PHE A 6 -0.72 -31.54 17.07
N MET A 7 0.30 -31.05 16.38
CA MET A 7 1.43 -31.85 15.87
C MET A 7 2.68 -31.76 16.74
N CYS A 8 2.82 -30.72 17.56
CA CYS A 8 3.97 -30.55 18.44
C CYS A 8 3.97 -31.59 19.56
N ASN A 9 4.79 -32.62 19.37
CA ASN A 9 5.42 -33.40 20.43
C ASN A 9 6.87 -32.95 20.67
N GLU A 10 7.23 -31.73 20.25
CA GLU A 10 8.60 -31.26 20.44
C GLU A 10 8.85 -31.00 21.92
N SER A 11 9.79 -31.76 22.46
CA SER A 11 10.37 -31.55 23.78
C SER A 11 11.62 -30.71 23.62
N ASP A 12 11.82 -29.71 24.47
CA ASP A 12 13.12 -29.04 24.57
C ASP A 12 14.21 -30.06 24.98
N ALA A 13 15.48 -29.65 24.94
CA ALA A 13 16.60 -30.51 25.39
C ALA A 13 16.47 -30.98 26.85
N SER A 14 15.53 -30.41 27.61
CA SER A 14 15.22 -30.73 29.01
C SER A 14 13.96 -31.61 29.15
N GLY A 15 13.32 -32.02 28.05
CA GLY A 15 12.12 -32.85 28.05
C GLY A 15 10.79 -32.08 28.23
N ASN A 16 10.81 -30.74 28.26
CA ASN A 16 9.59 -29.95 28.41
C ASN A 16 8.89 -29.72 27.07
N ILE A 17 7.57 -29.84 27.07
CA ILE A 17 6.72 -29.57 25.91
C ILE A 17 6.93 -28.13 25.44
N ILE A 18 7.38 -27.95 24.19
CA ILE A 18 7.52 -26.63 23.58
C ILE A 18 6.12 -26.02 23.44
N LYS A 19 5.90 -24.92 24.16
CA LYS A 19 4.63 -24.20 24.15
C LYS A 19 4.36 -23.59 22.76
N CYS A 20 3.11 -23.65 22.34
CA CYS A 20 2.62 -22.94 21.15
C CYS A 20 3.05 -21.46 21.23
N GLY A 21 3.92 -21.04 20.31
CA GLY A 21 4.52 -19.71 20.33
C GLY A 21 3.73 -18.69 19.50
N ARG A 22 4.36 -17.53 19.25
CA ARG A 22 3.78 -16.40 18.48
C ARG A 22 3.07 -16.80 17.17
N PRO A 23 3.55 -17.76 16.35
CA PRO A 23 2.82 -18.17 15.15
C PRO A 23 1.42 -18.72 15.44
N SER A 24 1.22 -19.41 16.56
CA SER A 24 -0.08 -19.94 16.97
C SER A 24 -1.07 -18.82 17.28
N ASP A 25 -0.61 -17.71 17.85
CA ASP A 25 -1.43 -16.52 18.08
C ASP A 25 -1.85 -15.87 16.75
N ILE A 26 -1.00 -15.90 15.73
CA ILE A 26 -1.37 -15.41 14.40
C ILE A 26 -2.46 -16.27 13.76
N TRP A 27 -2.41 -17.60 13.96
CA TRP A 27 -3.45 -18.49 13.47
C TRP A 27 -4.80 -18.22 14.15
N SER A 28 -4.80 -18.03 15.48
CA SER A 28 -6.03 -17.68 16.20
C SER A 28 -6.57 -16.31 15.77
N LEU A 29 -5.70 -15.32 15.53
CA LEU A 29 -6.08 -14.05 14.91
C LEU A 29 -6.73 -14.26 13.53
N GLY A 30 -6.15 -15.11 12.68
CA GLY A 30 -6.71 -15.45 11.37
C GLY A 30 -8.11 -16.09 11.49
N CYS A 31 -8.31 -16.98 12.47
CA CYS A 31 -9.62 -17.58 12.75
C CYS A 31 -10.64 -16.54 13.23
N ILE A 32 -10.24 -15.58 14.07
CA ILE A 32 -11.09 -14.49 14.54
C ILE A 32 -11.50 -13.59 13.36
N LEU A 33 -10.53 -13.18 12.52
CA LEU A 33 -10.82 -12.37 11.34
C LEU A 33 -11.79 -13.09 10.39
N TYR A 34 -11.54 -14.37 10.11
CA TYR A 34 -12.43 -15.20 9.29
C TYR A 34 -13.86 -15.23 9.88
N GLN A 35 -13.99 -15.42 11.19
CA GLN A 35 -15.26 -15.42 11.90
C GLN A 35 -15.97 -14.06 11.85
N MET A 36 -15.23 -12.95 11.92
CA MET A 36 -15.80 -11.60 11.77
C MET A 36 -16.31 -11.34 10.35
N VAL A 37 -15.68 -11.92 9.33
CA VAL A 37 -16.05 -11.74 7.92
C VAL A 37 -17.21 -12.64 7.51
N TYR A 38 -17.13 -13.93 7.83
CA TYR A 38 -18.08 -14.95 7.32
C TYR A 38 -19.13 -15.38 8.34
N GLY A 39 -19.07 -14.87 9.57
CA GLY A 39 -20.00 -15.27 10.64
C GLY A 39 -19.80 -16.70 11.15
N ARG A 40 -18.75 -17.40 10.71
CA ARG A 40 -18.38 -18.74 11.19
C ARG A 40 -16.86 -18.96 11.16
N THR A 41 -16.34 -19.92 11.92
CA THR A 41 -14.90 -20.25 11.90
C THR A 41 -14.52 -21.05 10.65
N PRO A 42 -13.23 -21.05 10.22
CA PRO A 42 -12.80 -21.72 8.98
C PRO A 42 -13.18 -23.20 8.89
N PHE A 43 -13.24 -23.90 10.03
CA PHE A 43 -13.52 -25.34 10.12
C PHE A 43 -14.86 -25.63 10.80
N SER A 44 -15.82 -24.71 10.71
CA SER A 44 -17.13 -24.81 11.37
C SER A 44 -18.05 -25.90 10.79
N ASP A 45 -17.79 -26.33 9.57
CA ASP A 45 -18.53 -27.41 8.89
C ASP A 45 -18.24 -28.78 9.53
N TYR A 46 -17.02 -28.97 10.04
CA TYR A 46 -16.60 -30.18 10.74
C TYR A 46 -17.13 -30.18 12.17
N LYS A 47 -18.14 -31.01 12.48
CA LYS A 47 -18.82 -30.98 13.78
C LYS A 47 -18.05 -31.66 14.91
N THR A 48 -17.32 -32.75 14.61
CA THR A 48 -16.57 -33.50 15.63
C THR A 48 -15.15 -32.96 15.80
N PHE A 49 -14.62 -33.08 17.01
CA PHE A 49 -13.23 -32.74 17.29
C PHE A 49 -12.25 -33.49 16.37
N TRP A 50 -12.47 -34.79 16.19
CA TRP A 50 -11.61 -35.62 15.34
C TRP A 50 -11.66 -35.23 13.86
N ALA A 51 -12.83 -34.83 13.35
CA ALA A 51 -12.94 -34.32 11.98
C ALA A 51 -12.16 -33.00 11.82
N LYS A 52 -12.30 -32.07 12.78
CA LYS A 52 -11.51 -30.82 12.79
C LYS A 52 -10.01 -31.08 12.88
N PHE A 53 -9.60 -31.98 13.78
CA PHE A 53 -8.19 -32.37 13.93
C PHE A 53 -7.63 -32.84 12.58
N LYS A 54 -8.29 -33.82 11.95
CA LYS A 54 -7.84 -34.41 10.68
C LYS A 54 -7.60 -33.37 9.60
N VAL A 55 -8.54 -32.43 9.43
CA VAL A 55 -8.42 -31.40 8.37
C VAL A 55 -7.46 -30.28 8.73
N ILE A 56 -7.35 -29.90 10.01
CA ILE A 56 -6.40 -28.86 10.44
C ILE A 56 -4.95 -29.36 10.30
N THR A 57 -4.70 -30.65 10.54
CA THR A 57 -3.36 -31.25 10.41
C THR A 57 -3.00 -31.70 8.99
N ASP A 58 -3.93 -31.64 8.03
CA ASP A 58 -3.68 -32.03 6.64
C ASP A 58 -3.08 -30.85 5.86
N PRO A 59 -1.81 -30.93 5.40
CA PRO A 59 -1.18 -29.85 4.64
C PRO A 59 -1.82 -29.60 3.27
N ASN A 60 -2.58 -30.58 2.73
CA ASN A 60 -3.26 -30.45 1.45
C ASN A 60 -4.68 -29.90 1.58
N HIS A 61 -5.16 -29.71 2.80
CA HIS A 61 -6.49 -29.17 3.02
C HIS A 61 -6.47 -27.64 2.86
N GLU A 62 -7.13 -27.16 1.81
CA GLU A 62 -7.30 -25.73 1.59
C GLU A 62 -8.50 -25.17 2.33
N ILE A 63 -8.30 -24.05 3.02
CA ILE A 63 -9.39 -23.30 3.65
C ILE A 63 -10.21 -22.62 2.56
N MET A 64 -11.53 -22.79 2.61
CA MET A 64 -12.44 -22.11 1.69
C MET A 64 -12.68 -20.66 2.12
N TYR A 65 -12.65 -19.74 1.16
CA TYR A 65 -12.94 -18.33 1.35
C TYR A 65 -13.98 -17.86 0.34
N GLU A 66 -15.14 -17.41 0.81
CA GLU A 66 -16.13 -16.77 -0.06
C GLU A 66 -15.66 -15.39 -0.57
N PRO A 67 -16.20 -14.90 -1.70
CA PRO A 67 -15.85 -13.58 -2.22
C PRO A 67 -16.11 -12.47 -1.21
N VAL A 68 -15.13 -11.57 -1.03
CA VAL A 68 -15.24 -10.37 -0.20
C VAL A 68 -14.97 -9.13 -1.02
N SER A 69 -15.59 -8.00 -0.66
CA SER A 69 -15.42 -6.74 -1.38
C SER A 69 -14.01 -6.17 -1.30
N ASN A 70 -13.28 -6.44 -0.22
CA ASN A 70 -11.92 -5.95 0.00
C ASN A 70 -10.89 -7.06 -0.24
N PRO A 71 -10.13 -7.04 -1.35
CA PRO A 71 -9.13 -8.06 -1.64
C PRO A 71 -7.95 -8.07 -0.66
N TRP A 72 -7.61 -6.93 -0.05
CA TRP A 72 -6.56 -6.85 0.96
C TRP A 72 -6.97 -7.53 2.28
N LEU A 73 -8.26 -7.51 2.62
CA LEU A 73 -8.75 -8.27 3.78
C LEU A 73 -8.60 -9.77 3.56
N LEU A 74 -8.96 -10.25 2.37
CA LEU A 74 -8.80 -11.66 2.00
C LEU A 74 -7.33 -12.09 2.06
N ASP A 75 -6.44 -11.27 1.48
CA ASP A 75 -5.00 -11.55 1.49
C ASP A 75 -4.44 -11.60 2.91
N LEU A 76 -4.81 -10.64 3.77
CA LEU A 76 -4.40 -10.62 5.18
C LEU A 76 -4.85 -11.89 5.92
N MET A 77 -6.11 -12.31 5.73
CA MET A 77 -6.63 -13.55 6.35
C MET A 77 -5.86 -14.79 5.89
N LYS A 78 -5.56 -14.90 4.59
CA LYS A 78 -4.77 -16.02 4.05
C LYS A 78 -3.37 -16.07 4.64
N ARG A 79 -2.70 -14.92 4.80
CA ARG A 79 -1.38 -14.82 5.43
C ARG A 79 -1.37 -15.23 6.90
N CYS A 80 -2.45 -14.94 7.62
CA CYS A 80 -2.62 -15.39 9.01
C CYS A 80 -2.91 -16.90 9.12
N LEU A 81 -3.62 -17.46 8.14
CA LEU A 81 -4.06 -18.86 8.10
C LEU A 81 -3.17 -19.76 7.23
N ALA A 82 -1.92 -19.35 6.97
CA ALA A 82 -0.95 -20.24 6.35
C ALA A 82 -0.72 -21.46 7.26
N TRP A 83 -0.81 -22.65 6.65
CA TRP A 83 -0.69 -23.93 7.36
C TRP A 83 0.70 -24.06 7.98
N ASP A 84 1.77 -23.88 7.18
CA ASP A 84 3.13 -23.86 7.69
C ASP A 84 3.35 -22.61 8.56
N ARG A 85 3.77 -22.84 9.81
CA ARG A 85 4.12 -21.79 10.78
C ARG A 85 5.27 -20.89 10.32
N ASN A 86 6.14 -21.37 9.42
CA ASN A 86 7.27 -20.61 8.90
C ASN A 86 6.86 -19.69 7.76
N GLU A 87 5.84 -20.07 6.99
CA GLU A 87 5.23 -19.24 5.94
C GLU A 87 4.24 -18.22 6.50
N ARG A 88 3.68 -18.52 7.68
CA ARG A 88 2.75 -17.64 8.40
C ARG A 88 3.40 -16.31 8.76
N TRP A 89 2.73 -15.23 8.40
CA TRP A 89 3.26 -13.88 8.60
C TRP A 89 3.38 -13.51 10.07
N LYS A 90 4.43 -12.77 10.40
CA LYS A 90 4.67 -12.22 11.75
C LYS A 90 4.01 -10.87 11.91
N ILE A 91 3.74 -10.47 13.17
CA ILE A 91 3.12 -9.17 13.50
C ILE A 91 3.72 -7.97 12.75
N PRO A 92 5.06 -7.78 12.68
CA PRO A 92 5.61 -6.63 11.96
C PRO A 92 5.26 -6.59 10.46
N GLN A 93 5.11 -7.76 9.83
CA GLN A 93 4.72 -7.87 8.42
C GLN A 93 3.22 -7.56 8.26
N LEU A 94 2.39 -8.11 9.15
CA LEU A 94 0.94 -7.86 9.15
C LEU A 94 0.62 -6.37 9.35
N LEU A 95 1.33 -5.70 10.26
CA LEU A 95 1.15 -4.27 10.54
C LEU A 95 1.51 -3.36 9.37
N GLN A 96 2.27 -3.85 8.38
CA GLN A 96 2.60 -3.11 7.16
C GLN A 96 1.67 -3.48 5.98
N HIS A 97 0.70 -4.37 6.21
CA HIS A 97 -0.16 -4.86 5.14
C HIS A 97 -1.10 -3.74 4.63
N PRO A 98 -1.38 -3.66 3.31
CA PRO A 98 -2.28 -2.65 2.72
C PRO A 98 -3.68 -2.56 3.33
N PHE A 99 -4.14 -3.62 4.00
CA PHE A 99 -5.40 -3.59 4.75
C PHE A 99 -5.34 -2.68 5.98
N LEU A 100 -4.21 -2.68 6.70
CA LEU A 100 -4.01 -1.86 7.91
C LEU A 100 -3.34 -0.52 7.59
N VAL A 101 -2.53 -0.49 6.54
CA VAL A 101 -1.84 0.70 6.05
C VAL A 101 -2.23 0.89 4.58
N PRO A 102 -3.45 1.38 4.29
CA PRO A 102 -3.90 1.57 2.92
C PRO A 102 -2.94 2.53 2.20
N PRO A 103 -2.56 2.23 0.95
CA PRO A 103 -1.77 3.15 0.17
C PRO A 103 -2.54 4.46 0.04
N VAL A 104 -1.88 5.57 0.36
CA VAL A 104 -2.48 6.90 0.21
C VAL A 104 -2.89 7.03 -1.26
N PRO A 105 -4.19 7.22 -1.58
CA PRO A 105 -4.60 7.49 -2.94
C PRO A 105 -3.86 8.74 -3.40
N CYS A 106 -2.93 8.58 -4.34
CA CYS A 106 -2.25 9.72 -4.93
C CYS A 106 -3.34 10.48 -5.70
N HIS A 107 -3.73 11.64 -5.21
CA HIS A 107 -4.85 12.44 -5.71
C HIS A 107 -4.49 13.14 -7.04
N GLN A 108 -3.73 12.46 -7.91
CA GLN A 108 -3.08 13.04 -9.09
C GLN A 108 -4.10 13.64 -10.06
N SER A 109 -5.24 12.99 -10.31
CA SER A 109 -6.18 13.44 -11.35
C SER A 109 -6.84 14.79 -11.06
N LEU A 110 -7.39 15.00 -9.86
CA LEU A 110 -8.11 16.25 -9.55
C LEU A 110 -7.17 17.45 -9.37
N PHE A 111 -5.95 17.24 -8.88
CA PHE A 111 -4.96 18.31 -8.74
C PHE A 111 -4.31 18.69 -10.08
N GLN A 112 -4.09 17.72 -10.97
CA GLN A 112 -3.51 17.95 -12.28
C GLN A 112 -4.46 18.77 -13.17
N ASP A 113 -5.77 18.49 -13.12
CA ASP A 113 -6.79 19.28 -13.83
C ASP A 113 -6.85 20.74 -13.35
N GLN A 114 -6.77 20.98 -12.03
CA GLN A 114 -6.78 22.35 -11.49
C GLN A 114 -5.49 23.10 -11.82
N THR A 115 -4.35 22.42 -11.77
CA THR A 115 -3.06 23.02 -12.09
C THR A 115 -2.97 23.38 -13.57
N PHE A 116 -3.48 22.52 -14.46
CA PHE A 116 -3.57 22.81 -15.89
C PHE A 116 -4.46 24.02 -16.17
N LYS A 117 -5.64 24.09 -15.55
CA LYS A 117 -6.55 25.23 -15.67
C LYS A 117 -5.91 26.53 -15.19
N LEU A 118 -5.18 26.50 -14.08
CA LEU A 118 -4.49 27.68 -13.56
C LEU A 118 -3.41 28.17 -14.54
N LEU A 119 -2.56 27.26 -15.03
CA LEU A 119 -1.49 27.61 -15.99
C LEU A 119 -2.05 28.10 -17.33
N GLN A 120 -3.16 27.52 -17.78
CA GLN A 120 -3.88 27.97 -18.97
C GLN A 120 -4.44 29.39 -18.78
N LEU A 121 -5.13 29.67 -17.66
CA LEU A 121 -5.62 31.01 -17.35
C LEU A 121 -4.49 32.05 -17.32
N ILE A 122 -3.36 31.71 -16.69
CA ILE A 122 -2.18 32.60 -16.66
C ILE A 122 -1.68 32.87 -18.09
N SER A 123 -1.57 31.82 -18.92
CA SER A 123 -1.16 31.98 -20.32
C SER A 123 -2.12 32.85 -21.14
N GLU A 124 -3.42 32.73 -20.89
CA GLU A 124 -4.47 33.48 -21.57
C GLU A 124 -4.48 34.96 -21.15
N THR A 125 -4.15 35.27 -19.89
CA THR A 125 -4.00 36.65 -19.41
C THR A 125 -2.74 37.35 -19.95
N CYS A 126 -1.73 36.59 -20.38
CA CYS A 126 -0.46 37.09 -20.90
C CYS A 126 -0.47 37.29 -22.43
N ILE A 127 -1.53 37.91 -22.99
CA ILE A 127 -1.79 38.02 -24.44
C ILE A 127 -0.60 38.59 -25.24
N ASN A 128 0.26 39.40 -24.63
CA ASN A 128 1.38 40.08 -25.28
C ASN A 128 2.78 39.49 -24.95
N ALA A 129 2.86 38.33 -24.27
CA ALA A 129 4.12 37.73 -23.84
C ALA A 129 4.22 36.25 -24.26
N PRO A 130 4.68 35.94 -25.48
CA PRO A 130 4.83 34.55 -25.94
C PRO A 130 5.77 33.73 -25.05
N GLU A 131 6.74 34.38 -24.39
CA GLU A 131 7.62 33.72 -23.43
C GLU A 131 6.88 33.23 -22.18
N ALA A 132 5.84 33.93 -21.71
CA ALA A 132 5.07 33.51 -20.54
C ALA A 132 4.26 32.23 -20.82
N SER A 133 3.67 32.12 -22.02
CA SER A 133 2.99 30.90 -22.47
C SER A 133 3.96 29.71 -22.58
N GLN A 134 5.17 29.95 -23.11
CA GLN A 134 6.21 28.93 -23.17
C GLN A 134 6.66 28.45 -21.78
N LEU A 135 6.75 29.36 -20.81
CA LEU A 135 7.08 29.02 -19.42
C LEU A 135 5.97 28.22 -18.74
N CYS A 136 4.69 28.58 -18.92
CA CYS A 136 3.55 27.79 -18.46
C CYS A 136 3.60 26.35 -18.99
N PHE A 137 3.88 26.20 -20.30
CA PHE A 137 3.99 24.88 -20.94
C PHE A 137 5.16 24.06 -20.38
N GLN A 138 6.32 24.69 -20.15
CA GLN A 138 7.46 24.01 -19.51
C GLN A 138 7.15 23.58 -18.09
N LEU A 139 6.47 24.44 -17.31
CA LEU A 139 6.12 24.16 -15.93
C LEU A 139 5.13 22.99 -15.86
N GLN A 140 4.16 22.97 -16.76
CA GLN A 140 3.25 21.85 -16.90
C GLN A 140 3.96 20.54 -17.27
N GLN A 141 4.90 20.56 -18.22
CA GLN A 141 5.66 19.35 -18.58
C GLN A 141 6.46 18.77 -17.40
N VAL A 142 7.04 19.64 -16.57
CA VAL A 142 7.80 19.23 -15.37
C VAL A 142 6.86 18.62 -14.33
N LEU A 143 5.64 19.13 -14.19
CA LEU A 143 4.63 18.61 -13.27
C LEU A 143 3.98 17.31 -13.77
N ASP A 144 3.73 17.20 -15.08
CA ASP A 144 3.11 16.01 -15.70
C ASP A 144 4.07 14.81 -15.74
N ASN A 145 5.38 15.04 -15.94
CA ASN A 145 6.37 13.97 -16.06
C ASN A 145 7.71 14.33 -15.40
N PRO A 146 7.81 14.26 -14.06
CA PRO A 146 9.03 14.62 -13.32
C PRO A 146 10.25 13.74 -13.66
N ILE A 147 10.03 12.54 -14.22
CA ILE A 147 11.06 11.55 -14.56
C ILE A 147 11.78 11.88 -15.88
N LYS A 148 11.14 12.62 -16.80
CA LYS A 148 11.67 12.80 -18.16
C LYS A 148 12.83 13.80 -18.25
N LEU A 149 13.02 14.62 -17.20
CA LEU A 149 14.05 15.66 -17.15
C LEU A 149 15.33 15.22 -16.39
N THR A 150 15.26 14.16 -15.58
CA THR A 150 16.41 13.58 -14.90
C THR A 150 16.87 12.35 -15.70
N SER A 151 17.98 12.46 -16.41
CA SER A 151 18.53 11.40 -17.27
C SER A 151 18.97 10.12 -16.52
N THR A 152 18.47 9.84 -15.32
CA THR A 152 18.83 8.66 -14.52
C THR A 152 17.63 8.07 -13.79
N HIS A 153 17.39 6.78 -14.04
CA HIS A 153 16.40 5.94 -13.37
C HIS A 153 16.48 6.11 -11.83
N SER A 154 15.38 6.55 -11.20
CA SER A 154 15.06 6.54 -9.75
C SER A 154 14.96 7.93 -9.08
N LEU A 155 13.73 8.45 -9.01
CA LEU A 155 13.28 9.63 -8.24
C LEU A 155 13.51 9.57 -6.72
N ASN A 156 14.08 8.49 -6.20
CA ASN A 156 14.18 8.24 -4.75
C ASN A 156 15.40 8.92 -4.11
N SER A 157 16.25 9.60 -4.90
CA SER A 157 17.39 10.35 -4.35
C SER A 157 16.96 11.76 -3.96
N LEU A 158 17.29 12.15 -2.73
CA LEU A 158 17.08 13.51 -2.20
C LEU A 158 17.72 14.59 -3.10
N ASP A 159 18.80 14.25 -3.82
CA ASP A 159 19.44 15.13 -4.80
C ASP A 159 18.57 15.38 -6.04
N GLN A 160 17.89 14.35 -6.53
CA GLN A 160 16.96 14.49 -7.66
C GLN A 160 15.72 15.32 -7.28
N GLN A 161 15.19 15.11 -6.08
CA GLN A 161 14.08 15.92 -5.54
C GLN A 161 14.46 17.39 -5.43
N ARG A 162 15.67 17.70 -4.94
CA ARG A 162 16.20 19.08 -4.88
C ARG A 162 16.36 19.71 -6.26
N LYS A 163 16.87 18.96 -7.24
CA LYS A 163 17.01 19.43 -8.63
C LYS A 163 15.66 19.76 -9.26
N LEU A 164 14.65 18.90 -9.04
CA LEU A 164 13.30 19.13 -9.52
C LEU A 164 12.69 20.40 -8.90
N LEU A 165 12.81 20.57 -7.58
CA LEU A 165 12.35 21.76 -6.89
C LEU A 165 13.04 23.04 -7.37
N SER A 166 14.37 23.00 -7.57
CA SER A 166 15.12 24.13 -8.15
C SER A 166 14.57 24.50 -9.52
N ARG A 167 14.31 23.49 -10.36
CA ARG A 167 13.80 23.73 -11.71
C ARG A 167 12.40 24.33 -11.74
N ILE A 168 11.49 23.83 -10.90
CA ILE A 168 10.14 24.39 -10.77
C ILE A 168 10.23 25.84 -10.28
N SER A 169 11.06 26.10 -9.26
CA SER A 169 11.26 27.44 -8.71
C SER A 169 11.79 28.43 -9.76
N GLU A 170 12.79 28.02 -10.55
CA GLU A 170 13.32 28.83 -11.65
C GLU A 170 12.24 29.22 -12.66
N LEU A 171 11.40 28.27 -13.08
CA LEU A 171 10.31 28.53 -14.03
C LEU A 171 9.26 29.47 -13.43
N CYS A 172 8.87 29.28 -12.16
CA CYS A 172 7.95 30.18 -11.46
C CYS A 172 8.50 31.61 -11.38
N ILE A 173 9.78 31.78 -11.04
CA ILE A 173 10.41 33.11 -10.95
C ILE A 173 10.46 33.78 -12.33
N GLN A 174 10.78 33.02 -13.39
CA GLN A 174 10.77 33.54 -14.75
C GLN A 174 9.37 33.95 -15.20
N LEU A 175 8.35 33.15 -14.86
CA LEU A 175 6.95 33.43 -15.17
C LEU A 175 6.50 34.71 -14.45
N GLN A 176 6.80 34.83 -13.15
CA GLN A 176 6.44 35.98 -12.32
C GLN A 176 7.01 37.30 -12.88
N LYS A 177 8.26 37.31 -13.36
CA LYS A 177 8.88 38.50 -13.95
C LYS A 177 8.23 38.96 -15.26
N ARG A 178 7.44 38.10 -15.90
CA ARG A 178 6.75 38.37 -17.18
C ARG A 178 5.27 38.67 -17.01
N LEU A 179 4.72 38.39 -15.83
CA LEU A 179 3.39 38.84 -15.45
C LEU A 179 3.44 40.36 -15.21
N PRO A 180 2.49 41.15 -15.76
CA PRO A 180 2.45 42.58 -15.54
C PRO A 180 2.24 42.87 -14.05
N ASN A 181 3.03 43.79 -13.48
CA ASN A 181 2.77 44.31 -12.15
C ASN A 181 1.46 45.09 -12.20
N SER A 182 0.46 44.67 -11.43
CA SER A 182 -0.82 45.36 -11.27
C SER A 182 -0.72 46.66 -10.45
N ASP A 183 0.43 47.33 -10.46
CA ASP A 183 0.72 48.52 -9.65
C ASP A 183 0.77 49.82 -10.49
N GLU A 184 0.35 49.78 -11.76
CA GLU A 184 0.12 50.99 -12.57
C GLU A 184 -1.36 51.08 -13.00
N GLU A 185 -2.24 51.35 -12.03
CA GLU A 185 -3.52 52.05 -12.25
C GLU A 185 -3.88 52.93 -11.04
#